data_AF-A0A933LX47-F1
#
_entry.id   AF-A0A933LX47-F1
#
_cell.length_a   1.000
_cell.length_b   1.000
_cell.length_c   1.000
_cell.angle_alpha   90.00
_cell.angle_beta   90.00
_cell.angle_gamma   90.00
#
_symmetry.space_group_name_H-M   'P 1'
#
loop_
_entity.id
_entity.type
_entity.pdbx_description
1 polymer ?
#
loop_
_entity_poly.entity_id
_entity_poly.type
_entity_poly.pdbx_seq_one_letter_code
_entity_poly.pdbx_strand_id
1 'polypeptide(L)'
;MKESHEEFVKSLSSEDTLLIRLAEDLFDGNWNAMIEDIRDRHAGRPYLFDIGHERLADHLNRIERLRDYETQHRIKLVSLLPGG
;
A
#
# COMPACT_ATOMS: atom_id res chain seq x y z
N MET A 1 -0.32 -16.27 18.86
CA MET A 1 -0.98 -14.99 19.20
C MET A 1 -1.86 -14.64 18.01
N LYS A 2 -3.15 -14.32 18.23
CA LYS A 2 -3.94 -13.67 17.18
C LYS A 2 -3.58 -12.20 17.27
N GLU A 3 -2.65 -11.71 16.45
CA GLU A 3 -2.54 -10.28 16.24
C GLU A 3 -3.91 -9.80 15.79
N SER A 4 -4.54 -8.91 16.56
CA SER A 4 -5.77 -8.27 16.10
C SER A 4 -5.41 -7.45 14.88
N HIS A 5 -6.25 -7.48 13.84
CA HIS A 5 -6.06 -6.62 12.67
C HIS A 5 -5.92 -5.14 13.08
N GLU A 6 -6.52 -4.75 14.21
CA GLU A 6 -6.38 -3.43 14.81
C GLU A 6 -4.96 -3.12 15.28
N GLU A 7 -4.22 -4.11 15.81
CA GLU A 7 -2.82 -3.92 16.21
C GLU A 7 -1.92 -3.74 14.99
N PHE A 8 -2.18 -4.52 13.93
CA PHE A 8 -1.47 -4.34 12.66
C PHE A 8 -1.72 -2.94 12.09
N VAL A 9 -2.98 -2.50 12.00
CA VAL A 9 -3.33 -1.16 11.51
C VAL A 9 -2.73 -0.05 12.38
N LYS A 10 -2.70 -0.21 13.71
CA LYS A 10 -2.03 0.75 14.61
C LYS A 10 -0.52 0.80 14.44
N SER A 11 0.10 -0.26 13.93
CA SER A 11 1.54 -0.30 13.63
C SER A 11 1.90 0.36 12.29
N LEU A 12 0.91 0.63 11.44
CA LEU A 12 1.12 1.27 10.15
C LEU A 12 1.50 2.74 10.31
N SER A 13 2.46 3.18 9.51
CA SER A 13 2.80 4.59 9.40
C SER A 13 1.74 5.36 8.59
N SER A 14 1.83 6.69 8.64
CA SER A 14 1.00 7.57 7.80
C SER A 14 1.18 7.28 6.32
N GLU A 15 2.41 6.98 5.88
CA GLU A 15 2.70 6.59 4.50
C GLU A 15 2.05 5.25 4.14
N ASP A 16 2.10 4.24 5.02
CA ASP A 16 1.46 2.94 4.74
C ASP A 16 -0.05 3.09 4.60
N THR A 17 -0.66 3.90 5.46
CA THR A 17 -2.09 4.23 5.41
C THR A 17 -2.46 4.96 4.11
N LEU A 18 -1.59 5.87 3.67
CA LEU A 18 -1.76 6.57 2.40
C LEU A 18 -1.65 5.61 1.20
N LEU A 19 -0.68 4.69 1.22
CA LEU A 19 -0.50 3.69 0.17
C LEU A 19 -1.76 2.81 0.02
N ILE A 20 -2.35 2.35 1.13
CA ILE A 20 -3.58 1.57 1.12
C ILE A 20 -4.73 2.33 0.48
N ARG A 21 -4.90 3.62 0.82
CA ARG A 21 -5.96 4.46 0.23
C ARG A 21 -5.74 4.69 -1.25
N LEU A 22 -4.51 5.00 -1.65
CA LEU A 22 -4.17 5.19 -3.07
C LEU A 22 -4.36 3.90 -3.87
N ALA A 23 -4.01 2.75 -3.30
CA ALA A 23 -4.25 1.45 -3.93
C ALA A 23 -5.75 1.23 -4.22
N GLU A 24 -6.63 1.54 -3.26
CA GLU A 24 -8.08 1.41 -3.49
C GLU A 24 -8.61 2.49 -4.46
N ASP A 25 -8.27 3.75 -4.26
CA ASP A 25 -8.82 4.88 -5.03
C ASP A 25 -8.33 4.93 -6.49
N LEU A 26 -7.07 4.59 -6.74
CA LEU A 26 -6.44 4.72 -8.07
C LEU A 26 -6.30 3.39 -8.81
N PHE A 27 -6.20 2.29 -8.06
CA PHE A 27 -5.90 0.96 -8.61
C PHE A 27 -6.96 -0.09 -8.27
N ASP A 28 -8.10 0.28 -7.68
CA ASP A 28 -9.20 -0.64 -7.30
C ASP A 28 -8.73 -1.78 -6.37
N GLY A 29 -7.73 -1.49 -5.53
CA GLY A 29 -7.08 -2.45 -4.64
C GLY A 29 -6.04 -3.34 -5.33
N ASN A 30 -5.68 -3.04 -6.59
CA ASN A 30 -4.66 -3.78 -7.32
C ASN A 30 -3.24 -3.29 -7.00
N TRP A 31 -2.61 -3.94 -6.02
CA TRP A 31 -1.23 -3.68 -5.65
C TRP A 31 -0.22 -3.88 -6.78
N ASN A 32 -0.47 -4.79 -7.73
CA ASN A 32 0.46 -5.00 -8.84
C ASN A 32 0.48 -3.79 -9.78
N ALA A 33 -0.69 -3.22 -10.08
CA ALA A 33 -0.78 -2.01 -10.88
C ALA A 33 -0.09 -0.82 -10.18
N MET A 34 -0.20 -0.72 -8.86
CA MET A 34 0.53 0.28 -8.07
C MET A 34 2.05 0.08 -8.13
N ILE A 35 2.54 -1.16 -8.05
CA ILE A 35 3.97 -1.49 -8.20
C ILE A 35 4.48 -1.08 -9.58
N GLU A 36 3.70 -1.33 -10.64
CA GLU A 36 4.03 -0.92 -12.01
C GLU A 36 4.14 0.61 -12.12
N ASP A 37 3.20 1.36 -11.54
CA ASP A 37 3.22 2.83 -11.54
C ASP A 37 4.49 3.39 -10.87
N ILE A 38 4.90 2.81 -9.74
CA ILE A 38 6.12 3.24 -9.03
C ILE A 38 7.38 2.90 -9.85
N ARG A 39 7.39 1.77 -10.56
CA ARG A 39 8.48 1.41 -11.47
C ARG A 39 8.54 2.36 -12.66
N ASP A 40 7.39 2.74 -13.22
CA ASP A 40 7.30 3.72 -14.30
C ASP A 40 7.79 5.10 -13.85
N ARG A 41 7.43 5.55 -12.63
CA ARG A 41 7.99 6.77 -12.02
C ARG A 41 9.52 6.72 -11.97
N HIS A 42 10.09 5.62 -11.48
CA HIS A 42 11.55 5.46 -11.41
C HIS A 42 12.20 5.41 -12.81
N ALA A 43 11.49 4.92 -13.82
CA ALA A 43 11.94 4.89 -15.21
C ALA A 43 11.77 6.23 -15.94
N GLY A 44 11.21 7.26 -15.30
CA GLY A 44 10.91 8.55 -15.92
C GLY A 44 9.72 8.52 -16.89
N ARG A 45 8.84 7.52 -16.74
CA ARG A 45 7.60 7.38 -17.50
C ARG A 45 6.44 8.11 -16.80
N PRO A 46 5.32 8.35 -17.48
CA PRO A 46 4.13 8.92 -16.85
C PRO A 46 3.67 8.04 -15.69
N TYR A 47 3.32 8.66 -14.57
CA TYR A 47 2.88 7.98 -13.35
C TYR A 47 1.63 8.65 -12.78
N LEU A 48 0.84 7.91 -11.99
CA LEU A 48 -0.45 8.34 -11.47
C LEU A 48 -0.35 9.12 -10.15
N PHE A 49 0.64 8.81 -9.30
CA PHE A 49 0.76 9.44 -7.98
C PHE A 49 2.20 9.62 -7.49
N ASP A 50 2.41 10.63 -6.64
CA ASP A 50 3.71 10.90 -6.02
C ASP A 50 3.70 10.54 -4.53
N ILE A 51 4.47 9.51 -4.15
CA ILE A 51 4.64 9.05 -2.76
C ILE A 51 5.89 9.61 -2.06
N GLY A 52 6.40 10.75 -2.52
CA GLY A 52 7.51 11.45 -1.87
C GLY A 52 8.88 10.94 -2.32
N HIS A 53 9.91 11.27 -1.52
CA HIS A 53 11.32 11.12 -1.89
C HIS A 53 11.99 9.82 -1.37
N GLU A 54 11.23 8.85 -0.85
CA GLU A 54 11.83 7.58 -0.42
C GLU A 54 12.36 6.79 -1.63
N ARG A 55 13.25 5.82 -1.37
CA ARG A 55 13.82 5.00 -2.44
C ARG A 55 12.76 4.03 -2.95
N LEU A 56 12.85 3.70 -4.25
CA LEU A 56 12.01 2.68 -4.89
C LEU A 56 11.90 1.40 -4.04
N ALA A 57 13.03 0.91 -3.51
CA ALA A 57 13.07 -0.31 -2.69
C ALA A 57 12.22 -0.21 -1.40
N ASP A 58 12.22 0.95 -0.74
CA ASP A 58 11.45 1.17 0.49
C ASP A 58 9.94 1.14 0.20
N HIS A 59 9.51 1.82 -0.88
CA HIS A 59 8.11 1.78 -1.32
C HIS A 59 7.66 0.37 -1.71
N LEU A 60 8.49 -0.36 -2.46
CA LEU A 60 8.18 -1.74 -2.85
C LEU A 60 8.05 -2.66 -1.63
N ASN A 61 9.00 -2.59 -0.69
CA ASN A 61 8.96 -3.40 0.53
C ASN A 61 7.69 -3.16 1.36
N ARG A 62 7.25 -1.89 1.47
CA ARG A 62 5.99 -1.56 2.15
C ARG A 62 4.80 -2.18 1.44
N ILE A 63 4.68 -1.96 0.13
CA ILE A 63 3.55 -2.48 -0.66
C ILE A 63 3.50 -4.01 -0.60
N GLU A 64 4.64 -4.69 -0.71
CA GLU A 64 4.68 -6.14 -0.60
C GLU A 64 4.21 -6.62 0.77
N ARG A 65 4.65 -5.99 1.86
CA ARG A 65 4.19 -6.31 3.21
C ARG A 65 2.68 -6.13 3.37
N LEU A 66 2.10 -5.06 2.80
CA LEU A 66 0.66 -4.77 2.86
C LEU A 66 -0.15 -5.76 2.02
N ARG A 67 0.29 -6.02 0.79
CA ARG A 67 -0.31 -7.02 -0.12
C ARG A 67 -0.31 -8.42 0.49
N ASP A 68 0.82 -8.82 1.06
CA ASP A 68 0.97 -10.14 1.67
C ASP A 68 0.05 -10.29 2.89
N TYR A 69 -0.11 -9.22 3.68
CA TYR A 69 -1.06 -9.20 4.78
C TYR A 69 -2.51 -9.35 4.30
N GLU A 70 -2.94 -8.57 3.30
CA GLU A 70 -4.27 -8.70 2.70
C GLU A 70 -4.54 -10.11 2.16
N THR A 71 -3.55 -10.68 1.48
CA THR A 71 -3.65 -12.01 0.88
C THR A 71 -3.72 -13.11 1.94
N GLN A 72 -2.86 -13.02 2.97
CA GLN A 72 -2.81 -13.99 4.06
C GLN A 72 -4.11 -14.01 4.87
N HIS A 73 -4.68 -12.82 5.12
CA HIS A 73 -5.89 -12.67 5.93
C HIS A 73 -7.19 -12.66 5.11
N ARG A 74 -7.09 -12.55 3.78
CA ARG A 74 -8.22 -12.38 2.84
C ARG A 74 -9.13 -11.22 3.21
N ILE A 75 -8.52 -10.09 3.54
CA ILE A 75 -9.21 -8.85 3.90
C ILE A 75 -8.68 -7.71 3.03
N LYS A 76 -9.46 -6.65 2.89
CA LYS A 76 -8.95 -5.37 2.43
C LYS A 76 -8.53 -4.53 3.64
N LEU A 77 -7.28 -4.08 3.66
CA LEU A 77 -6.73 -3.21 4.70
C LEU A 77 -7.48 -1.87 4.73
N VAL A 78 -7.94 -1.37 3.58
CA VAL A 78 -8.71 -0.11 3.50
C VAL A 78 -9.97 -0.16 4.37
N SER A 79 -10.64 -1.31 4.45
CA SER A 79 -11.84 -1.50 5.27
C SER A 79 -11.57 -1.50 6.78
N LEU A 80 -10.30 -1.58 7.18
CA LEU A 80 -9.88 -1.51 8.58
C LEU A 80 -9.37 -0.12 8.97
N LEU A 81 -9.14 0.76 7.99
CA LEU A 81 -8.68 2.12 8.27
C LEU A 81 -9.84 3.00 8.74
N PRO A 82 -9.60 3.92 9.69
CA PRO A 82 -10.61 4.90 10.07
C PRO A 82 -10.91 5.82 8.87
N GLY A 83 -12.18 5.84 8.44
CA GLY A 83 -12.66 6.67 7.33
C GLY A 83 -12.84 5.96 5.99
N GLY A 84 -12.88 4.63 5.97
CA GLY A 84 -13.41 3.84 4.85
C GLY A 84 -14.93 3.74 4.83
#